data_AF-A0A6P2B3I4-F1
#
_entry.id   AF-A0A6P2B3I4-F1
#
_cell.length_a   1.000
_cell.length_b   1.000
_cell.length_c   1.000
_cell.angle_alpha   90.00
_cell.angle_beta   90.00
_cell.angle_gamma   90.00
#
_symmetry.space_group_name_H-M   'P 1'
#
loop_
_entity.id
_entity.type
_entity.pdbx_description
1 polymer ?
#
loop_
_entity_poly.entity_id
_entity_poly.type
_entity_poly.pdbx_seq_one_letter_code
_entity_poly.pdbx_strand_id
1 'polypeptide(L)'
;MGWLTAQIFKRLSNWERPAQIGFFMALVVLLPLLVVAVSAADSGIRAAAALSAVAVMMVMQGIFLWANRNMVTPFAAAQRAYRAGEFEQALAILEKLRADGKRDVSALTLLGNTYRQVGQLEKSAAILSECLNIYPTHYFPLYGFGRTLLAQGHYARAAENIHAALENGAPAVVRFDLAESHYRSGDTEAARRLLLAVRPELDDEPHRALMADYLLHQLAERPAPDVSADALAFWRTQAHLFRDTPYGQAVADDVNAMTGA
;
A
#
# COMPACT_ATOMS: atom_id res chain seq x y z
N MET A 1 -28.84 2.02 -22.26
CA MET A 1 -27.50 2.65 -22.08
C MET A 1 -26.64 1.69 -21.26
N GLY A 2 -25.59 1.12 -21.86
CA GLY A 2 -24.76 0.10 -21.21
C GLY A 2 -23.92 0.65 -20.05
N TRP A 3 -23.52 -0.21 -19.11
CA TRP A 3 -22.70 0.13 -17.93
C TRP A 3 -21.47 0.99 -18.28
N LEU A 4 -20.80 0.72 -19.40
CA LEU A 4 -19.69 1.50 -19.95
C LEU A 4 -20.08 2.96 -20.24
N THR A 5 -21.24 3.19 -20.86
CA THR A 5 -21.73 4.55 -21.20
C THR A 5 -22.05 5.36 -19.94
N ALA A 6 -22.60 4.72 -18.90
CA ALA A 6 -22.89 5.38 -17.62
C ALA A 6 -21.61 5.77 -16.86
N GLN A 7 -20.58 4.93 -16.88
CA GLN A 7 -19.29 5.24 -16.27
C GLN A 7 -18.55 6.37 -16.97
N ILE A 8 -18.58 6.41 -18.31
CA ILE A 8 -17.97 7.48 -19.10
C ILE A 8 -18.66 8.82 -18.79
N PHE A 9 -19.98 8.83 -18.72
CA PHE A 9 -20.75 10.04 -18.39
C PHE A 9 -20.45 10.56 -16.98
N LYS A 10 -20.37 9.65 -16.00
CA LYS A 10 -20.00 9.99 -14.61
C LYS A 10 -18.57 10.53 -14.49
N ARG A 11 -17.65 10.09 -15.35
CA ARG A 11 -16.28 10.62 -15.39
C ARG A 11 -16.24 12.01 -15.99
N LEU A 12 -16.94 12.23 -17.12
CA LEU A 12 -17.05 13.54 -17.77
C LEU A 12 -17.70 14.58 -16.85
N SER A 13 -18.72 14.20 -16.07
CA SER A 13 -19.38 15.13 -15.13
C SER A 13 -18.47 15.60 -13.99
N ASN A 14 -17.42 14.85 -13.68
CA ASN A 14 -16.47 15.19 -12.61
C ASN A 14 -15.35 16.13 -13.08
N TRP A 15 -15.24 16.41 -14.38
CA TRP A 15 -14.24 17.34 -14.91
C TRP A 15 -14.59 18.79 -14.60
N GLU A 16 -13.58 19.67 -14.57
CA GLU A 16 -13.81 21.12 -14.47
C GLU A 16 -14.68 21.60 -15.65
N ARG A 17 -15.62 22.53 -15.41
CA ARG A 17 -16.55 23.04 -16.45
C ARG A 17 -15.85 23.48 -17.75
N PRO A 18 -14.70 24.19 -17.72
CA PRO A 18 -13.99 24.55 -18.94
C PRO A 18 -13.54 23.34 -19.76
N ALA A 19 -13.07 22.26 -19.11
CA ALA A 19 -12.66 21.04 -19.80
C ALA A 19 -13.84 20.28 -20.40
N GLN A 20 -14.99 20.25 -19.71
CA GLN A 20 -16.22 19.68 -20.27
C GLN A 20 -16.63 20.42 -21.55
N ILE A 21 -16.72 21.75 -21.48
CA ILE A 21 -17.09 22.60 -22.62
C ILE A 21 -16.12 22.41 -23.78
N GLY A 22 -14.81 22.45 -23.51
CA GLY A 22 -13.78 22.25 -24.53
C GLY A 22 -13.86 20.89 -25.21
N PHE A 23 -14.09 19.82 -24.44
CA PHE A 23 -14.23 18.46 -24.97
C PHE A 23 -15.49 18.31 -25.83
N PHE A 24 -16.63 18.86 -25.40
CA PHE A 24 -17.87 18.85 -26.18
C PHE A 24 -17.75 19.67 -27.47
N MET A 25 -17.14 20.85 -27.42
CA MET A 25 -16.90 21.66 -28.62
C MET A 25 -16.02 20.91 -29.64
N ALA A 26 -14.94 20.28 -29.18
CA ALA A 26 -14.09 19.48 -30.05
C ALA A 26 -14.83 18.27 -30.63
N LEU A 27 -15.71 17.62 -29.86
CA LEU A 27 -16.56 16.53 -30.36
C LEU A 27 -17.54 17.00 -31.44
N VAL A 28 -18.17 18.17 -31.26
CA VAL A 28 -19.09 18.78 -32.25
C VAL A 28 -18.38 19.11 -33.56
N VAL A 29 -17.10 19.50 -33.51
CA VAL A 29 -16.29 19.76 -34.71
C VAL A 29 -15.80 18.46 -35.35
N LEU A 30 -15.44 17.45 -34.54
CA LEU A 30 -14.91 16.18 -35.01
C LEU A 30 -15.94 15.39 -35.83
N LEU A 31 -17.20 15.35 -35.40
CA LEU A 31 -18.23 14.52 -36.04
C LEU A 31 -18.48 14.88 -37.53
N PRO A 32 -18.69 16.16 -37.91
CA PRO A 32 -18.78 16.55 -39.31
C PRO A 32 -17.49 16.28 -40.09
N LEU A 33 -16.31 16.50 -39.50
CA LEU A 33 -15.03 16.24 -40.15
C LEU A 33 -14.86 14.76 -40.50
N LEU A 34 -15.26 13.85 -39.61
CA LEU A 34 -15.25 12.41 -39.88
C LEU A 34 -16.22 12.03 -41.00
N VAL A 35 -17.42 12.63 -41.02
CA VAL A 35 -18.38 12.40 -42.12
C VAL A 35 -17.77 12.86 -43.45
N VAL A 36 -17.25 14.08 -43.53
CA VAL A 36 -16.64 14.63 -44.75
C VAL A 36 -15.41 13.82 -45.20
N ALA A 37 -14.58 13.36 -44.25
CA ALA A 37 -13.41 12.54 -44.55
C ALA A 37 -13.76 11.21 -45.25
N VAL A 38 -14.96 10.67 -44.99
CA VAL A 38 -15.42 9.40 -45.59
C VAL A 38 -16.32 9.63 -46.80
N SER A 39 -17.16 10.67 -46.80
CA SER A 39 -18.23 10.86 -47.78
C SER A 39 -17.92 11.82 -48.91
N ALA A 40 -16.88 12.67 -48.81
CA ALA A 40 -16.59 13.65 -49.86
C ALA A 40 -16.07 12.99 -51.15
N ALA A 41 -16.59 13.44 -52.30
CA ALA A 41 -16.21 12.90 -53.60
C ALA A 41 -14.77 13.30 -54.00
N ASP A 42 -14.35 14.50 -53.61
CA ASP A 42 -13.01 15.03 -53.88
C ASP A 42 -11.97 14.44 -52.91
N SER A 43 -10.86 13.94 -53.46
CA SER A 43 -9.77 13.33 -52.68
C SER A 43 -8.97 14.33 -51.84
N GLY A 44 -8.81 15.56 -52.31
CA GLY A 44 -8.16 16.64 -51.57
C GLY A 44 -8.97 17.08 -50.35
N ILE A 45 -10.29 17.23 -50.51
CA ILE A 45 -11.21 17.56 -49.41
C ILE A 45 -11.23 16.44 -48.37
N ARG A 46 -11.26 15.17 -48.78
CA ARG A 46 -11.15 14.03 -47.85
C ARG A 46 -9.86 14.05 -47.05
N ALA A 47 -8.72 14.27 -47.72
CA ALA A 47 -7.42 14.31 -47.05
C ALA A 47 -7.32 15.48 -46.05
N ALA A 48 -7.80 16.66 -46.42
CA ALA A 48 -7.83 17.83 -45.54
C ALA A 48 -8.75 17.62 -44.32
N ALA A 49 -9.93 17.02 -44.52
CA ALA A 49 -10.86 16.69 -43.45
C ALA A 49 -10.29 15.62 -42.51
N ALA A 50 -9.61 14.59 -43.05
CA ALA A 50 -8.95 13.57 -42.25
C ALA A 50 -7.82 14.15 -41.39
N LEU A 51 -6.96 15.00 -41.96
CA LEU A 51 -5.89 15.68 -41.21
C LEU A 51 -6.46 16.56 -40.10
N SER A 52 -7.53 17.30 -40.38
CA SER A 52 -8.22 18.15 -39.41
C SER A 52 -8.87 17.32 -38.29
N ALA A 53 -9.47 16.18 -38.63
CA ALA A 53 -10.03 15.25 -37.64
C ALA A 53 -8.94 14.70 -36.70
N VAL A 54 -7.77 14.34 -37.23
CA VAL A 54 -6.62 13.92 -36.42
C VAL A 54 -6.15 15.05 -35.50
N ALA A 55 -6.06 16.29 -35.98
CA ALA A 55 -5.68 17.44 -35.17
C ALA A 55 -6.67 17.69 -34.01
N VAL A 56 -7.98 17.66 -34.29
CA VAL A 56 -9.02 17.79 -33.27
C VAL A 56 -8.97 16.64 -32.27
N MET A 57 -8.71 15.42 -32.72
CA MET A 57 -8.55 14.25 -31.86
C MET A 57 -7.35 14.40 -30.90
N MET A 58 -6.22 14.94 -31.36
CA MET A 58 -5.08 15.25 -30.49
C MET A 58 -5.43 16.31 -29.43
N VAL A 59 -6.17 17.35 -29.81
CA VAL A 59 -6.67 18.36 -28.85
C VAL A 59 -7.60 17.71 -27.81
N MET A 60 -8.53 16.84 -28.25
CA MET A 60 -9.41 16.11 -27.34
C MET A 60 -8.64 15.21 -26.37
N GLN A 61 -7.58 14.54 -26.84
CA GLN A 61 -6.68 13.77 -25.97
C GLN A 61 -5.97 14.66 -24.96
N GLY A 62 -5.49 15.84 -25.36
CA GLY A 62 -4.88 16.82 -24.45
C GLY A 62 -5.86 17.30 -23.37
N ILE A 63 -7.10 17.64 -23.74
CA ILE A 63 -8.16 18.02 -22.80
C ILE A 63 -8.47 16.86 -21.85
N PHE A 64 -8.59 15.63 -22.36
CA PHE A 64 -8.84 14.45 -21.56
C PHE A 64 -7.73 14.23 -20.51
N LEU A 65 -6.46 14.32 -20.93
CA LEU A 65 -5.31 14.18 -20.02
C LEU A 65 -5.29 15.27 -18.96
N TRP A 66 -5.55 16.52 -19.36
CA TRP A 66 -5.59 17.65 -18.44
C TRP A 66 -6.76 17.56 -17.46
N ALA A 67 -7.94 17.20 -17.92
CA ALA A 67 -9.14 17.06 -17.08
C ALA A 67 -9.01 15.90 -16.08
N ASN A 68 -8.22 14.88 -16.43
CA ASN A 68 -7.94 13.72 -15.60
C ASN A 68 -6.66 13.87 -14.75
N ARG A 69 -5.95 15.01 -14.83
CA ARG A 69 -4.65 15.25 -14.14
C ARG A 69 -4.72 15.09 -12.61
N ASN A 70 -5.87 15.46 -12.04
CA ASN A 70 -6.12 15.40 -10.59
C ASN A 70 -6.96 14.16 -10.20
N MET A 71 -7.26 13.26 -11.13
CA MET A 71 -7.97 12.00 -10.82
C MET A 71 -7.00 10.97 -10.22
N VAL A 72 -6.28 11.38 -9.18
CA VAL A 72 -5.71 10.42 -8.23
C VAL A 72 -6.89 9.89 -7.44
N THR A 73 -7.13 8.59 -7.51
CA THR A 73 -8.18 7.99 -6.69
C THR A 73 -7.87 8.30 -5.22
N PRO A 74 -8.87 8.55 -4.36
CA PRO A 74 -8.58 8.81 -2.95
C PRO A 74 -7.75 7.69 -2.31
N PHE A 75 -7.90 6.46 -2.79
CA PHE A 75 -7.05 5.34 -2.39
C PHE A 75 -5.58 5.54 -2.79
N ALA A 76 -5.30 5.95 -4.03
CA ALA A 76 -3.93 6.26 -4.46
C ALA A 76 -3.35 7.46 -3.70
N ALA A 77 -4.17 8.46 -3.35
CA ALA A 77 -3.74 9.57 -2.50
C ALA A 77 -3.36 9.08 -1.09
N ALA A 78 -4.20 8.26 -0.47
CA ALA A 78 -3.90 7.63 0.82
C ALA A 78 -2.65 6.75 0.77
N GLN A 79 -2.46 5.97 -0.29
CA GLN A 79 -1.27 5.13 -0.47
C GLN A 79 0.01 5.97 -0.57
N ARG A 80 -0.05 7.13 -1.24
CA ARG A 80 1.08 8.06 -1.30
C ARG A 80 1.38 8.68 0.06
N ALA A 81 0.35 9.16 0.76
CA ALA A 81 0.49 9.70 2.11
C ALA A 81 1.09 8.65 3.07
N TYR A 82 0.61 7.41 3.03
CA TYR A 82 1.15 6.29 3.82
C TYR A 82 2.63 6.04 3.53
N ARG A 83 3.04 6.05 2.25
CA ARG A 83 4.45 5.85 1.84
C ARG A 83 5.34 7.03 2.23
N ALA A 84 4.78 8.24 2.31
CA ALA A 84 5.48 9.44 2.77
C ALA A 84 5.61 9.52 4.29
N GLY A 85 5.00 8.58 5.05
CA GLY A 85 4.95 8.63 6.51
C GLY A 85 3.90 9.61 7.06
N GLU A 86 3.07 10.20 6.20
CA GLU A 86 1.98 11.12 6.55
C GLU A 86 0.74 10.33 7.00
N PHE A 87 0.87 9.56 8.08
CA PHE A 87 -0.13 8.57 8.49
C PHE A 87 -1.47 9.19 8.88
N GLU A 88 -1.49 10.37 9.50
CA GLU A 88 -2.68 11.10 9.89
C GLU A 88 -3.48 11.56 8.66
N GLN A 89 -2.77 12.00 7.61
CA GLN A 89 -3.41 12.36 6.34
C GLN A 89 -3.97 11.11 5.64
N ALA A 90 -3.18 10.03 5.59
CA ALA A 90 -3.63 8.75 5.04
C ALA A 90 -4.89 8.25 5.76
N LEU A 91 -4.90 8.36 7.10
CA LEU A 91 -6.00 7.94 7.94
C LEU A 91 -7.28 8.71 7.62
N ALA A 92 -7.22 10.05 7.56
CA ALA A 92 -8.37 10.89 7.23
C ALA A 92 -8.97 10.53 5.87
N ILE A 93 -8.13 10.26 4.86
CA ILE A 93 -8.59 9.87 3.52
C ILE A 93 -9.25 8.49 3.54
N LEU A 94 -8.65 7.52 4.25
CA LEU A 94 -9.13 6.14 4.31
C LEU A 94 -10.42 6.00 5.13
N GLU A 95 -10.57 6.73 6.23
CA GLU A 95 -11.81 6.78 6.99
C GLU A 95 -12.96 7.35 6.14
N LYS A 96 -12.69 8.42 5.39
CA LYS A 96 -13.67 8.97 4.43
C LYS A 96 -14.06 7.94 3.36
N LEU A 97 -13.08 7.23 2.79
CA LEU A 97 -13.34 6.18 1.80
C LEU A 97 -14.25 5.08 2.34
N ARG A 98 -14.02 4.66 3.58
CA ARG A 98 -14.86 3.66 4.26
C ARG A 98 -16.27 4.19 4.52
N ALA A 99 -16.40 5.44 4.94
CA ALA A 99 -17.69 6.10 5.15
C ALA A 99 -18.51 6.22 3.84
N ASP A 100 -17.83 6.47 2.71
CA ASP A 100 -18.42 6.49 1.37
C ASP A 100 -18.80 5.08 0.83
N GLY A 101 -18.71 4.05 1.67
CA GLY A 101 -19.11 2.67 1.35
C GLY A 101 -18.09 1.86 0.55
N LYS A 102 -16.88 2.38 0.33
CA LYS A 102 -15.83 1.62 -0.36
C LYS A 102 -15.11 0.69 0.62
N ARG A 103 -15.49 -0.58 0.61
CA ARG A 103 -14.94 -1.65 1.46
C ARG A 103 -14.18 -2.69 0.63
N ASP A 104 -13.27 -2.25 -0.22
CA ASP A 104 -12.38 -3.18 -0.92
C ASP A 104 -11.24 -3.63 -0.01
N VAL A 105 -10.68 -4.81 -0.30
CA VAL A 105 -9.61 -5.45 0.48
C VAL A 105 -8.40 -4.52 0.65
N SER A 106 -8.05 -3.75 -0.38
CA SER A 106 -6.88 -2.88 -0.39
C SER A 106 -7.04 -1.68 0.54
N ALA A 107 -8.20 -1.00 0.49
CA ALA A 107 -8.52 0.15 1.33
C ALA A 107 -8.65 -0.23 2.80
N LEU A 108 -9.33 -1.35 3.11
CA LEU A 108 -9.45 -1.83 4.48
C LEU A 108 -8.09 -2.26 5.04
N THR A 109 -7.29 -2.99 4.25
CA THR A 109 -5.95 -3.39 4.69
C THR A 109 -5.05 -2.19 4.93
N LEU A 110 -5.07 -1.20 4.03
CA LEU A 110 -4.29 0.03 4.21
C LEU A 110 -4.77 0.84 5.41
N LEU A 111 -6.08 0.94 5.65
CA LEU A 111 -6.64 1.60 6.83
C LEU A 111 -6.18 0.92 8.13
N GLY A 112 -6.27 -0.40 8.21
CA GLY A 112 -5.77 -1.18 9.33
C GLY A 112 -4.28 -0.96 9.57
N ASN A 113 -3.46 -1.06 8.51
CA ASN A 113 -2.03 -0.77 8.60
C ASN A 113 -1.74 0.66 9.05
N THR A 114 -2.51 1.64 8.58
CA THR A 114 -2.36 3.05 8.97
C THR A 114 -2.67 3.26 10.44
N TYR A 115 -3.75 2.64 10.97
CA TYR A 115 -4.04 2.66 12.41
C TYR A 115 -2.88 2.12 13.25
N ARG A 116 -2.20 1.05 12.80
CA ARG A 116 -1.02 0.53 13.49
C ARG A 116 0.14 1.52 13.48
N GLN A 117 0.38 2.23 12.37
CA GLN A 117 1.47 3.22 12.28
C GLN A 117 1.25 4.45 13.18
N VAL A 118 0.00 4.76 13.55
CA VAL A 118 -0.33 5.81 14.53
C VAL A 118 -0.55 5.26 15.94
N GLY A 119 -0.16 4.01 16.22
CA GLY A 119 -0.24 3.39 17.55
C GLY A 119 -1.65 2.95 17.98
N GLN A 120 -2.68 3.08 17.14
CA GLN A 120 -4.05 2.69 17.44
C GLN A 120 -4.28 1.19 17.12
N LEU A 121 -3.64 0.32 17.91
CA LEU A 121 -3.57 -1.12 17.65
C LEU A 121 -4.92 -1.82 17.69
N GLU A 122 -5.82 -1.44 18.61
CA GLU A 122 -7.15 -2.04 18.75
C GLU A 122 -8.01 -1.75 17.51
N LYS A 123 -7.95 -0.50 17.00
CA LYS A 123 -8.63 -0.14 15.76
C LYS A 123 -8.03 -0.87 14.58
N SER A 124 -6.71 -0.96 14.50
CA SER A 124 -6.02 -1.72 13.46
C SER A 124 -6.52 -3.17 13.42
N ALA A 125 -6.54 -3.84 14.58
CA ALA A 125 -7.00 -5.21 14.73
C ALA A 125 -8.48 -5.37 14.30
N ALA A 126 -9.34 -4.44 14.70
CA ALA A 126 -10.76 -4.47 14.33
C ALA A 126 -10.98 -4.34 12.81
N ILE A 127 -10.29 -3.41 12.15
CA ILE A 127 -10.41 -3.21 10.70
C ILE A 127 -9.88 -4.41 9.92
N LEU A 128 -8.72 -4.94 10.33
CA LEU A 128 -8.10 -6.07 9.64
C LEU A 128 -8.92 -7.34 9.85
N SER A 129 -9.51 -7.52 11.03
CA SER A 129 -10.47 -8.60 11.29
C SER A 129 -11.73 -8.46 10.44
N GLU A 130 -12.30 -7.25 10.29
CA GLU A 130 -13.41 -7.02 9.34
C GLU A 130 -13.00 -7.40 7.91
N CYS A 131 -11.80 -7.00 7.48
CA CYS A 131 -11.27 -7.33 6.16
C CYS A 131 -11.14 -8.85 5.95
N LEU A 132 -10.59 -9.57 6.93
CA LEU A 132 -10.41 -11.02 6.89
C LEU A 132 -11.73 -11.80 6.95
N ASN A 133 -12.76 -11.26 7.60
CA ASN A 133 -14.09 -11.88 7.55
C ASN A 133 -14.68 -11.88 6.13
N ILE A 134 -14.27 -10.92 5.29
CA ILE A 134 -14.71 -10.82 3.88
C ILE A 134 -13.73 -11.56 2.96
N TYR A 135 -12.42 -11.48 3.25
CA TYR A 135 -11.33 -11.98 2.42
C TYR A 135 -10.37 -12.87 3.25
N PRO A 136 -10.81 -14.08 3.68
CA PRO A 136 -10.14 -14.86 4.72
C PRO A 136 -8.76 -15.39 4.31
N THR A 137 -8.52 -15.56 3.02
CA THR A 137 -7.26 -16.11 2.48
C THR A 137 -6.39 -15.06 1.80
N HIS A 138 -6.79 -13.77 1.82
CA HIS A 138 -5.98 -12.74 1.17
C HIS A 138 -4.74 -12.47 2.03
N TYR A 139 -3.55 -12.71 1.48
CA TYR A 139 -2.31 -12.62 2.26
C TYR A 139 -2.07 -11.22 2.86
N PHE A 140 -2.49 -10.16 2.16
CA PHE A 140 -2.19 -8.79 2.57
C PHE A 140 -2.84 -8.38 3.92
N PRO A 141 -4.15 -8.55 4.15
CA PRO A 141 -4.74 -8.37 5.48
C PRO A 141 -4.29 -9.42 6.49
N LEU A 142 -3.99 -10.67 6.09
CA LEU A 142 -3.43 -11.68 7.01
C LEU A 142 -2.11 -11.19 7.61
N TYR A 143 -1.21 -10.71 6.74
CA TYR A 143 0.08 -10.15 7.16
C TYR A 143 -0.09 -8.87 7.99
N GLY A 144 -0.97 -7.95 7.56
CA GLY A 144 -1.28 -6.74 8.32
C GLY A 144 -1.80 -7.05 9.73
N PHE A 145 -2.67 -8.06 9.85
CA PHE A 145 -3.23 -8.49 11.13
C PHE A 145 -2.17 -9.15 12.00
N GLY A 146 -1.36 -10.04 11.43
CA GLY A 146 -0.21 -10.65 12.09
C GLY A 146 0.76 -9.62 12.68
N ARG A 147 1.13 -8.58 11.92
CA ARG A 147 1.97 -7.48 12.42
C ARG A 147 1.31 -6.65 13.51
N THR A 148 -0.01 -6.51 13.47
CA THR A 148 -0.77 -5.81 14.52
C THR A 148 -0.77 -6.62 15.81
N LEU A 149 -1.00 -7.92 15.71
CA LEU A 149 -0.91 -8.85 16.84
C LEU A 149 0.51 -8.89 17.42
N LEU A 150 1.55 -8.87 16.57
CA LEU A 150 2.94 -8.79 17.00
C LEU A 150 3.17 -7.52 17.82
N ALA A 151 2.76 -6.35 17.32
CA ALA A 151 2.86 -5.08 18.04
C ALA A 151 2.04 -5.05 19.34
N GLN A 152 0.96 -5.82 19.45
CA GLN A 152 0.19 -5.97 20.69
C GLN A 152 0.86 -6.92 21.71
N GLY A 153 1.89 -7.66 21.31
CA GLY A 153 2.51 -8.70 22.13
C GLY A 153 1.82 -10.07 22.05
N HIS A 154 0.88 -10.26 21.12
CA HIS A 154 0.19 -11.53 20.90
C HIS A 154 0.98 -12.45 19.96
N TYR A 155 2.19 -12.83 20.37
CA TYR A 155 3.21 -13.47 19.52
C TYR A 155 2.76 -14.77 18.84
N ALA A 156 2.12 -15.69 19.57
CA ALA A 156 1.66 -16.96 18.98
C ALA A 156 0.62 -16.73 17.86
N ARG A 157 -0.37 -15.85 18.12
CA ARG A 157 -1.39 -15.50 17.12
C ARG A 157 -0.82 -14.71 15.95
N ALA A 158 0.21 -13.89 16.21
CA ALA A 158 0.96 -13.21 15.16
C ALA A 158 1.63 -14.23 14.23
N ALA A 159 2.34 -15.21 14.79
CA ALA A 159 2.98 -16.28 14.02
C ALA A 159 1.97 -17.05 13.16
N GLU A 160 0.82 -17.45 13.72
CA GLU A 160 -0.25 -18.13 12.97
C GLU A 160 -0.73 -17.32 11.75
N ASN A 161 -1.01 -16.03 11.92
CA ASN A 161 -1.52 -15.18 10.84
C ASN A 161 -0.44 -14.86 9.78
N ILE A 162 0.81 -14.67 10.20
CA ILE A 162 1.93 -14.43 9.28
C ILE A 162 2.25 -15.71 8.50
N HIS A 163 2.20 -16.87 9.14
CA HIS A 163 2.33 -18.17 8.47
C HIS A 163 1.25 -18.35 7.41
N ALA A 164 -0.02 -18.11 7.78
CA ALA A 164 -1.13 -18.16 6.83
C ALA A 164 -0.94 -17.17 5.67
N ALA A 165 -0.39 -15.98 5.92
CA ALA A 165 -0.07 -15.04 4.83
C ALA A 165 0.97 -15.63 3.86
N LEU A 166 2.04 -16.28 4.36
CA LEU A 166 3.05 -16.95 3.53
C LEU A 166 2.45 -18.09 2.71
N GLU A 167 1.59 -18.92 3.29
CA GLU A 167 0.87 -19.99 2.58
C GLU A 167 -0.03 -19.46 1.46
N ASN A 168 -0.53 -18.22 1.61
CA ASN A 168 -1.38 -17.54 0.64
C ASN A 168 -0.62 -16.59 -0.30
N GLY A 169 0.70 -16.76 -0.44
CA GLY A 169 1.52 -16.07 -1.44
C GLY A 169 2.09 -14.73 -1.01
N ALA A 170 2.22 -14.47 0.30
CA ALA A 170 3.00 -13.33 0.77
C ALA A 170 4.47 -13.46 0.33
N PRO A 171 5.15 -12.33 0.06
CA PRO A 171 6.58 -12.34 -0.26
C PRO A 171 7.43 -12.95 0.86
N ALA A 172 8.52 -13.59 0.48
CA ALA A 172 9.38 -14.33 1.39
C ALA A 172 10.04 -13.46 2.49
N VAL A 173 10.24 -12.16 2.24
CA VAL A 173 10.71 -11.16 3.22
C VAL A 173 9.84 -11.10 4.50
N VAL A 174 8.56 -11.50 4.42
CA VAL A 174 7.63 -11.59 5.55
C VAL A 174 8.06 -12.66 6.56
N ARG A 175 8.89 -13.64 6.18
CA ARG A 175 9.43 -14.65 7.10
C ARG A 175 10.21 -14.04 8.27
N PHE A 176 10.76 -12.84 8.11
CA PHE A 176 11.40 -12.13 9.22
C PHE A 176 10.42 -11.88 10.37
N ASP A 177 9.22 -11.34 10.08
CA ASP A 177 8.22 -11.04 11.10
C ASP A 177 7.67 -12.34 11.75
N LEU A 178 7.62 -13.44 10.98
CA LEU A 178 7.29 -14.77 11.52
C LEU A 178 8.38 -15.25 12.48
N ALA A 179 9.65 -15.10 12.09
CA ALA A 179 10.78 -15.51 12.91
C ALA A 179 10.87 -14.70 14.21
N GLU A 180 10.64 -13.38 14.13
CA GLU A 180 10.54 -12.51 15.30
C GLU A 180 9.38 -12.96 16.20
N SER A 181 8.22 -13.28 15.63
CA SER A 181 7.07 -13.77 16.41
C SER A 181 7.41 -15.06 17.17
N HIS A 182 8.10 -16.02 16.55
CA HIS A 182 8.57 -17.23 17.23
C HIS A 182 9.63 -16.95 18.30
N TYR A 183 10.57 -16.04 18.03
CA TYR A 183 11.60 -15.65 18.99
C TYR A 183 10.95 -15.08 20.26
N ARG A 184 10.01 -14.14 20.09
CA ARG A 184 9.30 -13.48 21.19
C ARG A 184 8.35 -14.42 21.93
N SER A 185 7.82 -15.44 21.27
CA SER A 185 7.02 -16.50 21.94
C SER A 185 7.87 -17.56 22.64
N GLY A 186 9.21 -17.50 22.53
CA GLY A 186 10.15 -18.45 23.13
C GLY A 186 10.43 -19.71 22.30
N ASP A 187 9.92 -19.80 21.07
CA ASP A 187 10.21 -20.88 20.13
C ASP A 187 11.50 -20.57 19.35
N THR A 188 12.62 -20.65 20.08
CA THR A 188 13.95 -20.28 19.58
C THR A 188 14.43 -21.16 18.43
N GLU A 189 14.00 -22.42 18.39
CA GLU A 189 14.33 -23.37 17.32
C GLU A 189 13.68 -22.97 15.99
N ALA A 190 12.38 -22.67 15.99
CA ALA A 190 11.69 -22.18 14.81
C ALA A 190 12.22 -20.81 14.38
N ALA A 191 12.44 -19.91 15.34
CA ALA A 191 13.01 -18.58 15.10
C ALA A 191 14.37 -18.68 14.41
N ARG A 192 15.29 -19.50 14.95
CA ARG A 192 16.63 -19.71 14.38
C ARG A 192 16.54 -20.13 12.92
N ARG A 193 15.78 -21.18 12.63
CA ARG A 193 15.65 -21.75 11.27
C ARG A 193 15.11 -20.69 10.30
N LEU A 194 14.11 -19.93 10.70
CA LEU A 194 13.49 -18.91 9.86
C LEU A 194 14.41 -17.70 9.65
N LEU A 195 15.11 -17.24 10.69
CA LEU A 195 16.09 -16.16 10.61
C LEU A 195 17.23 -16.49 9.64
N LEU A 196 17.81 -17.69 9.76
CA LEU A 196 18.86 -18.15 8.85
C LEU A 196 18.38 -18.22 7.39
N ALA A 197 17.13 -18.66 7.18
CA ALA A 197 16.55 -18.79 5.85
C ALA A 197 16.24 -17.43 5.21
N VAL A 198 15.72 -16.46 5.96
CA VAL A 198 15.31 -15.15 5.42
C VAL A 198 16.49 -14.17 5.32
N ARG A 199 17.55 -14.34 6.11
CA ARG A 199 18.64 -13.36 6.21
C ARG A 199 19.26 -12.93 4.87
N PRO A 200 19.52 -13.81 3.88
CA PRO A 200 20.04 -13.41 2.57
C PRO A 200 19.06 -12.52 1.77
N GLU A 201 17.76 -12.57 2.07
CA GLU A 201 16.74 -11.75 1.42
C GLU A 201 16.62 -10.34 2.03
N LEU A 202 17.31 -10.09 3.16
CA LEU A 202 17.21 -8.83 3.92
C LEU A 202 18.28 -7.80 3.58
N ASP A 203 19.15 -8.07 2.60
CA ASP A 203 20.29 -7.17 2.28
C ASP A 203 19.84 -5.77 1.82
N ASP A 204 18.66 -5.68 1.20
CA ASP A 204 18.03 -4.40 0.80
C ASP A 204 17.20 -3.74 1.93
N GLU A 205 17.04 -4.39 3.08
CA GLU A 205 16.26 -3.91 4.22
C GLU A 205 17.14 -3.80 5.50
N PRO A 206 17.97 -2.74 5.62
CA PRO A 206 19.03 -2.67 6.62
C PRO A 206 18.52 -2.75 8.07
N HIS A 207 17.33 -2.23 8.34
CA HIS A 207 16.70 -2.33 9.65
C HIS A 207 16.32 -3.78 10.00
N ARG A 208 15.72 -4.55 9.07
CA ARG A 208 15.41 -5.96 9.29
C ARG A 208 16.68 -6.80 9.38
N ALA A 209 17.67 -6.52 8.54
CA ALA A 209 18.97 -7.21 8.58
C ALA A 209 19.65 -7.04 9.95
N LEU A 210 19.70 -5.81 10.48
CA LEU A 210 20.24 -5.51 11.81
C LEU A 210 19.55 -6.34 12.90
N MET A 211 18.20 -6.31 12.94
CA MET A 211 17.46 -7.05 13.95
C MET A 211 17.63 -8.56 13.77
N ALA A 212 17.61 -9.07 12.54
CA ALA A 212 17.82 -10.49 12.28
C ALA A 212 19.21 -10.95 12.77
N ASP A 213 20.25 -10.15 12.54
CA ASP A 213 21.60 -10.45 13.00
C ASP A 213 21.74 -10.35 14.51
N TYR A 214 21.07 -9.39 15.14
CA TYR A 214 20.99 -9.29 16.59
C TYR A 214 20.30 -10.51 17.22
N LEU A 215 19.15 -10.92 16.70
CA LEU A 215 18.43 -12.10 17.20
C LEU A 215 19.24 -13.38 16.99
N LEU A 216 19.93 -13.53 15.84
CA LEU A 216 20.84 -14.65 15.61
C LEU A 216 22.05 -14.62 16.57
N HIS A 217 22.53 -13.44 16.94
CA HIS A 217 23.58 -13.30 17.96
C HIS A 217 23.10 -13.76 19.34
N GLN A 218 21.88 -13.39 19.76
CA GLN A 218 21.27 -13.86 21.01
C GLN A 218 21.09 -15.38 21.03
N LEU A 219 20.89 -15.99 19.87
CA LEU A 219 20.79 -17.45 19.70
C LEU A 219 22.15 -18.16 19.54
N ALA A 220 23.28 -17.44 19.71
CA ALA A 220 24.64 -17.95 19.55
C ALA A 220 24.99 -18.46 18.13
N GLU A 221 24.29 -17.97 17.10
CA GLU A 221 24.50 -18.36 15.70
C GLU A 221 25.40 -17.40 14.93
N ARG A 222 25.51 -16.15 15.38
CA ARG A 222 26.30 -15.10 14.73
C ARG A 222 27.06 -14.23 15.73
N PRO A 223 28.19 -13.61 15.33
CA PRO A 223 28.80 -12.55 16.13
C PRO A 223 27.84 -11.36 16.28
N ALA A 224 28.10 -10.50 17.26
CA ALA A 224 27.31 -9.28 17.44
C ALA A 224 27.29 -8.45 16.13
N PRO A 225 26.12 -7.93 15.73
CA PRO A 225 26.00 -7.17 14.49
C PRO A 225 26.72 -5.82 14.58
N ASP A 226 27.12 -5.30 13.42
CA ASP A 226 27.50 -3.90 13.30
C ASP A 226 26.24 -3.02 13.35
N VAL A 227 26.16 -2.14 14.34
CA VAL A 227 24.96 -1.35 14.63
C VAL A 227 25.00 -0.05 13.83
N SER A 228 24.40 -0.09 12.63
CA SER A 228 24.19 1.13 11.83
C SER A 228 23.14 2.05 12.48
N ALA A 229 23.46 3.34 12.58
CA ALA A 229 22.56 4.35 13.12
C ALA A 229 21.23 4.45 12.36
N ASP A 230 21.26 4.31 11.03
CA ASP A 230 20.08 4.39 10.17
C ASP A 230 19.16 3.17 10.37
N ALA A 231 19.74 1.98 10.47
CA ALA A 231 19.01 0.74 10.74
C ALA A 231 18.38 0.76 12.15
N LEU A 232 19.10 1.30 13.13
CA LEU A 232 18.65 1.42 14.51
C LEU A 232 17.56 2.49 14.70
N ALA A 233 17.56 3.55 13.90
CA ALA A 233 16.57 4.63 13.97
C ALA A 233 15.13 4.12 13.77
N PHE A 234 14.95 3.14 12.87
CA PHE A 234 13.66 2.47 12.68
C PHE A 234 13.19 1.79 13.97
N TRP A 235 14.04 0.98 14.61
CA TRP A 235 13.70 0.25 15.82
C TRP A 235 13.46 1.14 17.03
N ARG A 236 14.23 2.24 17.18
CA ARG A 236 13.95 3.28 18.18
C ARG A 236 12.56 3.89 18.00
N THR A 237 12.17 4.15 16.75
CA THR A 237 10.85 4.69 16.43
C THR A 237 9.75 3.67 16.79
N GLN A 238 9.93 2.39 16.46
CA GLN A 238 8.97 1.34 16.80
C GLN A 238 8.85 1.13 18.32
N ALA A 239 9.98 1.10 19.04
CA ALA A 239 10.01 1.00 20.50
C ALA A 239 9.25 2.16 21.16
N HIS A 240 9.46 3.40 20.69
CA HIS A 240 8.74 4.56 21.19
C HIS A 240 7.24 4.51 20.84
N LEU A 241 6.90 4.17 19.59
CA LEU A 241 5.52 4.12 19.11
C LEU A 241 4.68 3.10 19.88
N PHE A 242 5.28 1.96 20.26
CA PHE A 242 4.59 0.87 20.95
C PHE A 242 5.01 0.70 22.41
N ARG A 243 5.57 1.74 23.04
CA ARG A 243 6.15 1.69 24.40
C ARG A 243 5.22 1.13 25.49
N ASP A 244 3.91 1.28 25.29
CA ASP A 244 2.87 0.85 26.22
C ASP A 244 2.47 -0.63 26.00
N THR A 245 3.16 -1.35 25.09
CA THR A 245 2.92 -2.76 24.77
C THR A 245 4.09 -3.64 25.20
N PRO A 246 3.87 -4.95 25.43
CA PRO A 246 4.96 -5.89 25.66
C PRO A 246 5.98 -5.92 24.51
N TYR A 247 5.52 -5.73 23.27
CA TYR A 247 6.39 -5.71 22.11
C TYR A 247 7.31 -4.49 22.11
N GLY A 248 6.78 -3.28 22.33
CA GLY A 248 7.59 -2.07 22.35
C GLY A 248 8.62 -2.06 23.48
N GLN A 249 8.29 -2.64 24.64
CA GLN A 249 9.25 -2.84 25.73
C GLN A 249 10.36 -3.80 25.32
N ALA A 250 10.02 -4.96 24.74
CA ALA A 250 11.01 -5.93 24.27
C ALA A 250 11.94 -5.35 23.18
N VAL A 251 11.40 -4.56 22.24
CA VAL A 251 12.20 -3.86 21.22
C VAL A 251 13.07 -2.77 21.86
N ALA A 252 12.58 -2.06 22.88
CA ALA A 252 13.39 -1.07 23.60
C ALA A 252 14.58 -1.72 24.31
N ASP A 253 14.36 -2.87 24.96
CA ASP A 253 15.40 -3.64 25.63
C ASP A 253 16.46 -4.13 24.62
N ASP A 254 16.04 -4.64 23.46
CA ASP A 254 16.97 -5.04 22.40
C ASP A 254 17.80 -3.86 21.88
N VAL A 255 17.15 -2.71 21.67
CA VAL A 255 17.82 -1.48 21.23
C VAL A 255 18.86 -1.02 22.25
N ASN A 256 18.52 -1.04 23.54
CA ASN A 256 19.43 -0.68 24.61
C ASN A 256 20.63 -1.64 24.65
N ALA A 257 20.36 -2.95 24.59
CA ALA A 257 21.38 -4.00 24.55
C ALA A 257 22.33 -3.87 23.35
N MET A 258 21.82 -3.53 22.17
CA MET A 258 22.64 -3.27 20.98
C MET A 258 23.55 -2.04 21.14
N THR A 259 23.12 -1.04 21.92
CA THR A 259 23.88 0.20 22.11
C THR A 259 24.75 0.24 23.35
N GLY A 260 24.66 -0.76 24.24
CA GLY A 260 25.36 -0.78 25.52
C GLY A 260 24.91 0.30 26.50
N ALA A 261 23.66 0.78 26.37
CA ALA A 261 23.01 1.76 27.25
C ALA A 261 22.12 1.05 28.28
#